data_AF-A0A3C0RDX3-F1
#
_entry.id   AF-A0A3C0RDX3-F1
#
_cell.length_a   1.000
_cell.length_b   1.000
_cell.length_c   1.000
_cell.angle_alpha   90.00
_cell.angle_beta   90.00
_cell.angle_gamma   90.00
#
_symmetry.space_group_name_H-M   'P 1'
#
loop_
_entity.id
_entity.type
_entity.pdbx_description
1 polymer ?
#
loop_
_entity_poly.entity_id
_entity_poly.type
_entity_poly.pdbx_seq_one_letter_code
_entity_poly.pdbx_strand_id
1 'polypeptide(L)' 'MVSVISKIRFAVFITVFGVFTTSAQNALMWKLDKSHTSVNFSINHFFSAVTGKFKAFDGNFQFDPNNLQS' A
#
# COMPACT_ATOMS: atom_id res chain seq x y z
N MET A 1 -35.58 -31.34 -14.95
CA MET A 1 -34.48 -32.21 -14.43
C MET A 1 -33.21 -31.83 -15.18
N VAL A 2 -32.23 -31.19 -14.54
CA VAL A 2 -31.02 -30.70 -15.24
C VAL A 2 -30.08 -31.87 -15.53
N SER A 3 -29.65 -32.01 -16.79
CA SER A 3 -28.70 -33.04 -17.25
C SER A 3 -27.40 -33.00 -16.45
N VAL A 4 -26.87 -34.19 -16.10
CA VAL A 4 -25.60 -34.37 -15.38
C VAL A 4 -24.44 -33.65 -16.09
N ILE A 5 -24.46 -33.62 -17.42
CA ILE A 5 -23.47 -32.91 -18.25
C ILE A 5 -23.52 -31.39 -18.02
N SER A 6 -24.72 -30.83 -17.82
CA SER A 6 -24.89 -29.39 -17.55
C SER A 6 -24.37 -29.02 -16.15
N LYS A 7 -24.54 -29.91 -15.16
CA LYS A 7 -23.98 -29.74 -13.81
C LYS A 7 -22.46 -29.79 -13.81
N ILE A 8 -21.86 -30.72 -14.56
CA ILE A 8 -20.41 -30.86 -14.68
C ILE A 8 -19.82 -29.63 -15.39
N ARG A 9 -20.43 -29.17 -16.48
CA ARG A 9 -19.98 -27.94 -17.18
C ARG A 9 -20.01 -26.72 -16.27
N PHE A 10 -21.08 -26.57 -15.51
CA PHE A 10 -21.22 -25.46 -14.56
C PHE A 10 -20.20 -25.55 -13.42
N ALA A 11 -19.95 -26.75 -12.88
CA ALA A 11 -18.93 -26.97 -11.87
C ALA A 11 -17.53 -26.63 -12.40
N VAL A 12 -17.17 -27.11 -13.60
CA VAL A 12 -15.89 -26.79 -14.26
C VAL A 12 -15.77 -25.28 -14.50
N PHE A 13 -16.83 -24.62 -14.94
CA PHE A 13 -16.83 -23.18 -15.16
C PHE A 13 -16.57 -22.41 -13.85
N ILE A 14 -17.22 -22.78 -12.74
CA ILE A 14 -16.97 -22.16 -11.43
C ILE A 14 -15.55 -22.43 -10.95
N THR A 15 -15.03 -23.65 -11.11
CA THR A 15 -13.67 -23.99 -10.68
C THR A 15 -12.63 -23.20 -11.46
N VAL A 16 -12.78 -23.05 -12.78
CA VAL A 16 -11.87 -22.25 -13.61
C VAL A 16 -11.99 -20.75 -13.30
N PHE A 17 -13.20 -20.24 -13.05
CA PHE A 17 -13.40 -18.83 -12.73
C PHE A 17 -12.90 -18.45 -11.33
N GLY A 18 -12.97 -19.37 -10.36
CA GLY A 18 -12.50 -19.16 -8.99
C GLY A 18 -10.97 -19.01 -8.85
N VAL A 19 -10.19 -19.51 -9.81
CA VAL A 19 -8.70 -19.38 -9.80
C VAL A 19 -8.26 -17.94 -10.14
N PHE A 20 -9.13 -17.12 -10.73
CA PHE A 20 -8.84 -15.72 -11.07
C PHE A 20 -9.21 -14.72 -9.97
N THR A 21 -9.40 -15.19 -8.74
CA THR A 21 -9.69 -14.32 -7.59
C THR A 21 -8.45 -13.49 -7.24
N THR A 22 -8.38 -12.31 -7.85
CA THR A 22 -7.68 -11.08 -7.48
C THR A 22 -6.48 -11.22 -6.53
N SER A 23 -5.27 -11.10 -7.06
CA SER A 23 -4.11 -10.68 -6.26
C SER A 23 -4.30 -9.22 -5.84
N ALA A 24 -4.51 -8.97 -4.54
CA ALA A 24 -4.39 -7.62 -4.00
C ALA A 24 -2.93 -7.18 -4.18
N GLN A 25 -2.67 -6.35 -5.20
CA GLN A 25 -1.35 -5.81 -5.45
C GLN A 25 -1.07 -4.78 -4.36
N ASN A 26 -0.16 -5.10 -3.43
CA ASN A 26 0.34 -4.10 -2.50
C ASN A 26 1.04 -2.99 -3.30
N ALA A 27 0.87 -1.75 -2.85
CA ALA A 27 1.61 -0.64 -3.44
C ALA A 27 3.12 -0.85 -3.30
N LEU A 28 3.89 -0.28 -4.21
CA LEU A 28 5.34 -0.43 -4.23
C LEU A 28 5.94 0.06 -2.91
N MET A 29 6.89 -0.72 -2.38
CA MET A 29 7.65 -0.35 -1.20
C MET A 29 8.78 0.61 -1.58
N TRP A 30 8.80 1.78 -0.97
CA TRP A 30 9.82 2.80 -1.20
C TRP A 30 10.89 2.75 -0.11
N LYS A 31 12.15 2.79 -0.54
CA LYS A 31 13.28 2.83 0.38
C LYS A 31 13.47 4.26 0.89
N LEU A 32 13.56 4.39 2.21
CA LEU A 32 13.90 5.65 2.87
C LEU A 32 15.39 5.97 2.66
N ASP A 33 15.66 7.09 1.99
CA ASP A 33 17.01 7.67 1.94
C ASP A 33 17.25 8.55 3.17
N LYS A 34 17.95 7.99 4.15
CA LYS A 34 18.25 8.68 5.41
C LYS A 34 19.19 9.87 5.24
N SER A 35 19.98 9.94 4.17
CA SER A 35 20.92 11.05 3.94
C SER A 35 20.24 12.32 3.44
N HIS A 36 19.05 12.18 2.83
CA HIS A 36 18.27 13.28 2.26
C HIS A 36 16.86 13.42 2.87
N THR A 37 16.59 12.72 3.97
CA THR A 37 15.32 12.85 4.71
C THR A 37 15.59 13.37 6.11
N SER A 38 14.66 14.15 6.66
CA SER A 38 14.74 14.64 8.03
C SER A 38 13.37 14.74 8.68
N VAL A 39 13.27 14.35 9.96
CA VAL A 39 12.10 14.62 10.80
C VAL A 39 12.43 15.82 11.69
N ASN A 40 11.81 16.96 11.40
CA ASN A 40 12.05 18.22 12.07
C ASN A 40 10.86 18.62 12.94
N PHE A 41 11.11 19.42 13.96
CA PHE A 41 10.07 20.07 14.75
C PHE A 41 10.41 21.55 15.00
N SER A 42 9.38 22.31 15.31
CA SER A 42 9.49 23.71 15.68
C SER A 42 8.48 24.00 16.79
N ILE A 43 8.92 24.70 17.84
CA ILE A 43 8.05 25.13 18.94
C ILE A 43 8.29 26.61 19.24
N ASN A 44 7.19 27.35 19.41
CA ASN A 44 7.27 28.74 19.80
C ASN A 44 7.68 28.87 21.27
N HIS A 45 8.69 29.66 21.55
CA HIS A 45 9.19 29.93 22.89
C HIS A 45 9.50 31.42 23.06
N PHE A 46 8.68 32.10 23.88
CA PHE A 46 8.62 33.56 24.01
C PHE A 46 8.45 34.26 22.65
N PHE A 47 9.54 34.80 22.10
CA PHE A 47 9.53 35.64 20.89
C PHE A 47 10.14 34.95 19.66
N SER A 48 10.56 33.69 19.77
CA SER A 48 11.24 32.98 18.69
C SER A 48 10.86 31.49 18.64
N ALA A 49 11.01 30.89 17.47
CA ALA A 49 10.86 29.45 17.31
C ALA A 49 12.17 28.73 17.68
N VAL A 50 12.07 27.72 18.54
CA VAL A 50 13.13 26.75 18.78
C VAL A 50 12.92 25.58 17.82
N THR A 51 13.89 25.32 16.97
CA THR A 51 13.84 24.23 15.99
C THR A 51 14.74 23.07 16.41
N GLY A 52 14.36 21.86 16.01
CA GLY A 52 15.16 20.66 16.25
C GLY A 52 14.84 19.56 15.26
N LYS A 53 15.62 18.48 15.34
CA LYS A 53 15.46 17.30 14.48
C LYS A 53 15.76 16.00 15.20
N PHE A 54 15.11 14.92 14.78
CA PHE A 54 15.44 13.57 15.24
C PHE A 54 16.63 13.03 14.44
N LYS A 55 17.70 12.61 15.13
CA LYS A 55 18.94 12.11 14.50
C LYS A 55 18.79 10.69 13.97
N ALA A 56 17.95 9.88 14.62
CA ALA A 56 17.66 8.51 14.23
C ALA A 56 16.17 8.38 13.98
N PHE A 57 15.82 7.86 12.81
CA PHE A 57 14.44 7.60 12.40
C PHE A 57 14.42 6.47 11.37
N ASP A 58 13.26 5.84 11.27
CA ASP A 58 12.93 4.78 10.33
C ASP A 58 11.47 4.91 9.90
N GLY A 59 11.14 4.35 8.75
CA GLY A 59 9.79 4.38 8.20
C GLY A 59 9.64 3.40 7.05
N ASN A 60 8.41 2.91 6.87
CA ASN A 60 8.05 1.99 5.81
C ASN A 60 6.97 2.66 4.94
N PHE A 61 7.26 2.86 3.66
CA PHE A 61 6.42 3.65 2.77
C PHE A 61 5.92 2.78 1.61
N GLN A 62 4.61 2.61 1.53
CA GLN A 62 3.95 1.94 0.41
C GLN A 62 3.16 2.99 -0.36
N PHE A 63 3.55 3.24 -1.61
CA PHE A 63 2.96 4.31 -2.42
C PHE A 63 2.97 3.93 -3.90
N ASP A 64 1.90 4.26 -4.61
CA ASP A 64 1.80 4.11 -6.06
C ASP A 64 1.68 5.49 -6.73
N PRO A 65 2.75 5.97 -7.40
CA PRO A 65 2.74 7.26 -8.08
C PRO A 65 1.71 7.37 -9.21
N ASN A 66 1.23 6.25 -9.73
CA ASN A 66 0.25 6.23 -10.82
C ASN A 66 -1.20 6.26 -10.29
N ASN A 67 -1.38 6.14 -8.98
CA ASN A 67 -2.68 6.13 -8.32
C ASN A 67 -2.78 7.30 -7.32
N LEU A 68 -2.66 8.52 -7.85
CA LEU A 68 -2.85 9.75 -7.09
C LEU A 68 -4.36 9.99 -6.92
N GLN A 69 -4.93 9.49 -5.84
CA GLN A 69 -6.31 9.82 -5.46
C GLN A 69 -6.34 11.28 -4.98
N SER A 70 -7.22 12.09 -5.59
CA SER A 70 -7.49 13.49 -5.25
C SER A 70 -8.53 13.63 -4.15
#